data_AF-A0A529M6T7-F1
#
_entry.id   AF-A0A529M6T7-F1
#
_cell.length_a   1.000
_cell.length_b   1.000
_cell.length_c   1.000
_cell.angle_alpha   90.00
_cell.angle_beta   90.00
_cell.angle_gamma   90.00
#
_symmetry.space_group_name_H-M   'P 1'
#
loop_
_entity.id
_entity.type
_entity.pdbx_description
1 polymer ?
#
loop_
_entity_poly.entity_id
_entity_poly.type
_entity_poly.pdbx_seq_one_letter_code
_entity_poly.pdbx_strand_id
1 'polypeptide(L)'
;MLISMQTLSQFIGPRPVGETWSKAEWVNTHFLGVTPRAYKPDSIICRQDDDDDTIFIVKSGWTLLYRGLPDGERQIIDTPLWG
;
A
#
# COMPACT_ATOMS: atom_id res chain seq x y z
N MET A 1 14.97 9.91 -6.66
CA MET A 1 13.72 10.69 -6.71
C MET A 1 13.05 10.57 -5.35
N LEU A 2 13.00 11.65 -4.57
CA LEU A 2 12.38 11.67 -3.23
C LEU A 2 10.84 11.73 -3.38
N ILE A 3 10.10 10.90 -2.65
CA ILE A 3 8.64 11.06 -2.54
C ILE A 3 8.39 12.17 -1.52
N SER A 4 7.69 13.23 -1.94
CA SER A 4 7.31 14.34 -1.07
C SER A 4 6.18 13.92 -0.13
N MET A 5 6.18 14.43 1.11
CA MET A 5 5.10 14.23 2.10
C MET A 5 3.71 14.65 1.57
N GLN A 6 3.66 15.58 0.62
CA GLN A 6 2.43 15.97 -0.06
C GLN A 6 1.82 14.82 -0.88
N THR A 7 2.65 13.99 -1.50
CA THR A 7 2.18 12.82 -2.26
C THR A 7 1.60 11.77 -1.32
N LEU A 8 2.23 11.51 -0.17
CA LEU A 8 1.69 10.58 0.84
C LEU A 8 0.31 11.02 1.33
N SER A 9 0.13 12.33 1.58
CA SER A 9 -1.16 12.86 2.03
C SER A 9 -2.30 12.65 1.03
N GLN A 10 -2.00 12.60 -0.26
CA GLN A 10 -3.01 12.36 -1.31
C GLN A 10 -3.47 10.90 -1.34
N PHE A 11 -2.63 9.96 -0.89
CA PHE A 11 -3.00 8.53 -0.81
C PHE A 11 -3.80 8.17 0.46
N ILE A 12 -3.62 8.94 1.53
CA ILE A 12 -4.25 8.66 2.84
C ILE A 12 -5.64 9.31 2.99
N GLY A 13 -6.03 10.26 2.12
CA GLY A 13 -7.39 10.83 2.14
C GLY A 13 -8.26 10.37 0.96
N PRO A 14 -9.61 10.37 1.05
CA PRO A 14 -10.48 9.99 2.17
C PRO A 14 -11.01 8.54 1.98
N ARG A 15 -10.99 7.71 3.04
CA ARG A 15 -11.79 6.48 3.21
C ARG A 15 -11.94 6.25 4.73
N PRO A 16 -13.02 5.71 5.31
CA PRO A 16 -14.36 5.34 4.83
C PRO A 16 -15.43 6.42 5.16
N VAL A 17 -16.69 6.22 4.76
CA VAL A 17 -17.82 7.04 5.23
C VAL A 17 -17.86 7.02 6.76
N GLY A 18 -17.58 8.17 7.39
CA GLY A 18 -17.82 8.40 8.82
C GLY A 18 -16.62 8.84 9.66
N GLU A 19 -15.38 8.72 9.17
CA GLU A 19 -14.20 9.08 9.98
C GLU A 19 -13.49 10.32 9.42
N THR A 20 -13.60 11.42 10.16
CA THR A 20 -12.81 12.64 9.91
C THR A 20 -11.56 12.56 10.77
N TRP A 21 -10.42 12.23 10.17
CA TRP A 21 -9.14 12.29 10.87
C TRP A 21 -8.86 13.74 11.24
N SER A 22 -8.65 14.00 12.52
CA SER A 22 -8.32 15.32 13.04
C SER A 22 -6.92 15.73 12.60
N LYS A 23 -6.68 17.04 12.43
CA LYS A 23 -5.37 17.60 12.07
C LYS A 23 -4.24 17.14 13.02
N ALA A 24 -4.57 16.71 14.24
CA ALA A 24 -3.62 16.20 15.22
C ALA A 24 -3.12 14.77 14.89
N GLU A 25 -3.94 13.92 14.27
CA GLU A 25 -3.54 12.56 13.89
C GLU A 25 -2.58 12.56 12.69
N TRP A 26 -2.71 13.56 11.80
CA TRP A 26 -1.78 13.82 10.70
C TRP A 26 -0.36 14.24 11.14
N VAL A 27 -0.24 14.89 12.30
CA VAL A 27 1.06 15.27 12.85
C VAL A 27 1.80 14.02 13.38
N ASN A 28 1.06 12.99 13.80
CA ASN A 28 1.64 11.72 14.26
C ASN A 28 2.10 10.79 13.11
N THR A 29 1.72 11.06 11.86
CA THR A 29 2.30 10.36 10.69
C THR A 29 3.74 10.76 10.36
N HIS A 30 4.35 11.69 11.11
CA HIS A 30 5.79 11.99 11.01
C HIS A 30 6.68 10.77 11.37
N PHE A 31 6.13 9.70 11.93
CA PHE A 31 6.87 8.49 12.32
C PHE A 31 6.92 7.38 11.25
N LEU A 32 6.11 7.45 10.18
CA LEU A 32 6.16 6.44 9.12
C LEU A 32 7.27 6.80 8.14
N GLY A 33 8.42 6.13 8.28
CA GLY A 33 9.53 6.25 7.34
C GLY A 33 9.14 5.78 5.93
N VAL A 34 8.65 6.69 5.10
CA VAL A 34 8.26 6.36 3.72
C VAL A 34 9.51 6.21 2.86
N THR A 35 9.70 5.00 2.32
CA THR A 35 10.81 4.72 1.40
C THR A 35 10.27 4.43 0.00
N PRO A 36 10.65 5.20 -1.04
CA PRO A 36 10.33 4.85 -2.42
C PRO A 36 10.99 3.53 -2.82
N ARG A 37 10.22 2.61 -3.42
CA ARG A 37 10.73 1.38 -4.03
C ARG A 37 10.21 1.24 -5.46
N ALA A 38 11.06 0.74 -6.34
CA ALA A 38 10.70 0.41 -7.72
C ALA A 38 10.85 -1.10 -7.90
N TYR A 39 9.80 -1.74 -8.42
CA TYR A 39 9.75 -3.17 -8.67
C TYR A 39 9.67 -3.43 -10.17
N LYS A 40 10.31 -4.50 -10.64
CA LYS A 40 10.16 -4.97 -12.02
C LYS A 40 8.78 -5.63 -12.18
N PRO A 41 8.23 -5.75 -13.41
CA PRO A 41 7.10 -6.62 -13.67
C PRO A 41 7.30 -8.01 -13.06
N ASP A 42 6.22 -8.60 -12.55
CA ASP A 42 6.19 -9.93 -11.92
C ASP A 42 7.03 -10.09 -10.64
N SER A 43 7.49 -8.99 -10.05
CA SER A 43 8.16 -9.03 -8.74
C SER A 43 7.15 -9.35 -7.62
N ILE A 44 7.52 -10.26 -6.73
CA ILE A 44 6.80 -10.48 -5.47
C ILE A 44 7.18 -9.33 -4.52
N ILE A 45 6.19 -8.51 -4.13
CA ILE A 45 6.39 -7.35 -3.24
C ILE A 45 6.38 -7.80 -1.77
N CYS A 46 5.43 -8.67 -1.41
CA CYS A 46 5.32 -9.38 -0.15
C CYS A 46 4.67 -10.74 -0.39
N ARG A 47 4.80 -11.66 0.57
CA ARG A 47 4.15 -12.97 0.57
C ARG A 47 3.11 -13.03 1.66
N GLN A 48 2.18 -13.97 1.47
CA GLN A 48 1.29 -14.38 2.54
C GLN A 48 2.12 -14.92 3.70
N ASP A 49 1.72 -14.56 4.92
CA ASP A 49 2.36 -14.97 6.17
C ASP A 49 3.77 -14.41 6.39
N ASP A 50 4.19 -13.40 5.60
CA ASP A 50 5.35 -12.56 5.94
C ASP A 50 5.06 -11.84 7.26
N ASP A 51 6.08 -11.73 8.13
CA ASP A 51 6.04 -11.05 9.42
C ASP A 51 6.30 -9.53 9.33
N ASP A 52 6.36 -9.01 8.10
CA ASP A 52 6.57 -7.60 7.82
C ASP A 52 5.30 -6.76 8.08
N ASP A 53 5.38 -5.84 9.05
CA ASP A 53 4.32 -4.85 9.34
C ASP A 53 4.30 -3.67 8.32
N THR A 54 4.69 -3.91 7.06
CA THR A 54 4.86 -2.86 6.05
C THR A 54 3.58 -2.60 5.25
N ILE A 55 3.15 -1.34 5.20
CA ILE A 55 2.08 -0.89 4.30
C ILE A 55 2.68 -0.45 2.95
N PHE A 56 2.19 -1.03 1.86
CA PHE A 56 2.57 -0.65 0.50
C PHE A 56 1.52 0.27 -0.14
N ILE A 57 2.00 1.35 -0.76
CA ILE A 57 1.16 2.29 -1.52
C ILE A 57 1.60 2.26 -2.97
N VAL A 58 0.67 1.93 -3.88
CA VAL A 58 0.95 1.89 -5.33
C VAL A 58 0.90 3.31 -5.88
N LYS A 59 2.08 3.89 -6.12
CA LYS A 59 2.20 5.22 -6.74
C LYS A 59 1.96 5.22 -8.26
N SER A 60 2.33 4.14 -8.94
CA SER A 60 2.24 4.02 -10.39
C SER A 60 2.22 2.55 -10.82
N GLY A 61 1.51 2.24 -11.90
CA GLY A 61 1.32 0.86 -12.36
C GLY A 61 0.15 0.17 -11.67
N TRP A 62 0.21 -1.16 -11.60
CA TRP A 62 -0.80 -2.00 -10.96
C TRP A 62 -0.13 -3.19 -10.27
N THR A 63 -0.84 -3.80 -9.32
CA THR A 63 -0.40 -4.99 -8.58
C THR A 63 -1.52 -6.01 -8.51
N LEU A 64 -1.20 -7.25 -8.17
CA LEU A 64 -2.16 -8.32 -7.93
C LEU A 64 -2.05 -8.79 -6.49
N LEU A 65 -3.13 -8.65 -5.72
CA LEU A 65 -3.25 -9.24 -4.39
C LEU A 65 -3.99 -10.56 -4.53
N TYR A 66 -3.35 -11.64 -4.08
CA TYR A 66 -3.94 -12.98 -4.13
C TYR A 66 -3.56 -13.79 -2.89
N ARG A 67 -4.35 -14.83 -2.62
CA ARG A 67 -4.07 -15.89 -1.66
C ARG A 67 -3.72 -17.17 -2.41
N GLY A 68 -2.68 -17.86 -1.96
CA GLY A 68 -2.38 -19.22 -2.44
C GLY A 68 -3.35 -20.23 -1.83
N LEU A 69 -3.86 -21.15 -2.64
CA LEU A 69 -4.73 -22.23 -2.18
C LEU A 69 -3.92 -23.53 -1.95
N PRO A 70 -4.40 -24.48 -1.11
CA PRO A 70 -3.67 -25.72 -0.81
C PRO A 70 -3.41 -26.62 -2.02
N ASP A 71 -4.20 -26.49 -3.08
CA ASP A 71 -4.06 -27.21 -4.35
C ASP A 71 -3.03 -26.60 -5.31
N GLY A 72 -2.41 -25.48 -4.92
CA GLY A 72 -1.44 -24.74 -5.74
C GLY A 72 -2.06 -23.66 -6.63
N GLU A 73 -3.39 -23.54 -6.65
CA GLU A 73 -4.09 -22.48 -7.37
C GLU A 73 -4.03 -21.14 -6.62
N ARG A 74 -4.50 -20.07 -7.27
CA ARG A 74 -4.51 -18.72 -6.70
C ARG A 74 -5.92 -18.15 -6.69
N GLN A 75 -6.33 -17.63 -5.54
CA GLN A 75 -7.52 -16.81 -5.43
C GLN A 75 -7.13 -15.33 -5.51
N ILE A 76 -7.52 -14.65 -6.59
CA ILE A 76 -7.35 -13.20 -6.72
C ILE A 76 -8.31 -12.51 -5.75
N ILE A 77 -7.77 -11.63 -4.91
CA ILE A 77 -8.50 -10.83 -3.94
C ILE A 77 -8.79 -9.45 -4.53
N ASP A 78 -7.77 -8.80 -5.08
CA ASP A 78 -7.87 -7.46 -5.66
C ASP A 78 -6.77 -7.21 -6.70
N THR A 79 -6.95 -6.19 -7.52
CA THR A 79 -5.95 -5.66 -8.47
C THR A 79 -5.67 -4.19 -8.16
N PRO A 80 -4.91 -3.86 -7.09
CA PRO A 80 -4.67 -2.48 -6.73
C PRO A 80 -3.96 -1.75 -7.88
N LEU A 81 -4.63 -0.73 -8.42
CA LEU A 81 -4.10 0.16 -9.45
C LEU A 81 -4.07 1.59 -8.93
N TRP A 82 -3.18 2.40 -9.50
CA TRP A 82 -3.22 3.84 -9.28
C TRP A 82 -4.39 4.46 -10.07
N GLY A 83 -5.23 5.24 -9.39
CA GLY A 83 -6.36 5.99 -9.95
C GLY A 83 -6.45 7.37 -9.33
#